data_AF-A0A6C0TZT3-F1
#
_entry.id   AF-A0A6C0TZT3-F1
#
_cell.length_a   1.000
_cell.length_b   1.000
_cell.length_c   1.000
_cell.angle_alpha   90.00
_cell.angle_beta   90.00
_cell.angle_gamma   90.00
#
_symmetry.space_group_name_H-M   'P 1'
#
loop_
_entity.id
_entity.type
_entity.pdbx_description
1 polymer ?
#
loop_
_entity_poly.entity_id
_entity_poly.type
_entity_poly.pdbx_seq_one_letter_code
_entity_poly.pdbx_strand_id
1 'polypeptide(L)'
;MAKPIHLKDHSKDAGIVRQRLLLAAAVVVLLLLALVARMYYLQVIQFEHHSTLSENNRVHVQPIPPSRGRIYDRNGVVLAENRPSFSLNITRERTPDVPATFALLKLLLELDDEEIERAQRRLMQSRRPFESIPVMFGLDDEQIARVGVNRFRLPGVEVQASFVRHYPLGEHFAHAVGYVGRINDKEMQRIDQVAYAGTHYIGKTGIEHFYEDLLHGKVGYEEVETNARGRVLRVLDRTDPVPGRDLTLHLDSRLQAVAEQALGKRRGAVIAIEPETGGVLAYVSQPGFDPNLFVTGISYADYGALRDSLDQPLFNRVLRGLYPPGSTIKQLIAIAGLDTGTVGRNNRVFDPGFFQLPNHSHKYRNWNRGGDGWVDMRRAIARSNDTYFYDLAHKLGIDRMHEYLTRFGLGTRVSLDMFEEAAGLMPSREWKRAARRQPWYPGETVITGIGQGYMLATPLQLAQSTALIANRGVWRRPRLMMHAEGVLPDESDTPDNIELKNPDDWNFITEALEDVMHAPHGTSRAAALGAPYRIAGKTGTAQVVAIAQGERYDSASLAERHRDHALYVGFAPADAPRVAVAVMVENGESGGRVAAPVARQLFDAWLLPEEEQIDEEEADEVTAEVQP
;
A
#
# COMPACT_ATOMS: atom_id res chain seq x y z
N MET A 1 -76.80 88.06 -36.27
CA MET A 1 -77.19 86.92 -37.11
C MET A 1 -76.82 85.62 -36.39
N ALA A 2 -77.77 84.69 -36.27
CA ALA A 2 -77.66 83.47 -35.47
C ALA A 2 -76.66 82.46 -36.05
N LYS A 3 -75.95 81.73 -35.19
CA LYS A 3 -75.06 80.61 -35.55
C LYS A 3 -75.89 79.45 -36.13
N PRO A 4 -75.46 78.78 -37.22
CA PRO A 4 -76.16 77.63 -37.78
C PRO A 4 -76.12 76.44 -36.81
N ILE A 5 -77.26 75.80 -36.60
CA ILE A 5 -77.41 74.60 -35.77
C ILE A 5 -77.04 73.39 -36.63
N HIS A 6 -75.95 72.70 -36.29
CA HIS A 6 -75.64 71.37 -36.84
C HIS A 6 -76.55 70.33 -36.17
N LEU A 7 -77.52 69.79 -36.92
CA LEU A 7 -78.29 68.63 -36.49
C LEU A 7 -77.40 67.38 -36.52
N LYS A 8 -77.13 66.79 -35.36
CA LYS A 8 -76.41 65.53 -35.21
C LYS A 8 -77.33 64.36 -35.59
N ASP A 9 -76.91 63.55 -36.56
CA ASP A 9 -77.62 62.34 -36.97
C ASP A 9 -77.26 61.17 -36.03
N HIS A 10 -78.00 61.07 -34.92
CA HIS A 10 -77.80 60.05 -33.90
C HIS A 10 -77.93 58.60 -34.42
N SER A 11 -78.60 58.40 -35.57
CA SER A 11 -78.80 57.06 -36.17
C SER A 11 -77.53 56.53 -36.86
N LYS A 12 -76.78 57.42 -37.54
CA LYS A 12 -75.49 57.08 -38.15
C LYS A 12 -74.40 56.85 -37.10
N ASP A 13 -74.35 57.67 -36.05
CA ASP A 13 -73.39 57.50 -34.96
C ASP A 13 -73.61 56.16 -34.22
N ALA A 14 -74.88 55.79 -33.96
CA ALA A 14 -75.22 54.50 -33.35
C ALA A 14 -74.83 53.30 -34.23
N GLY A 15 -74.98 53.41 -35.55
CA GLY A 15 -74.57 52.38 -36.52
C GLY A 15 -73.05 52.14 -36.55
N ILE A 16 -72.26 53.22 -36.54
CA ILE A 16 -70.80 53.17 -36.52
C ILE A 16 -70.29 52.57 -35.20
N VAL A 17 -70.88 52.95 -34.06
CA VAL A 17 -70.53 52.39 -32.75
C VAL A 17 -70.86 50.90 -32.67
N ARG A 18 -72.02 50.48 -33.19
CA ARG A 18 -72.41 49.05 -33.22
C ARG A 18 -71.48 48.21 -34.09
N GLN A 19 -71.07 48.70 -35.26
CA GLN A 19 -70.09 48.01 -36.12
C GLN A 19 -68.72 47.90 -35.44
N ARG A 20 -68.25 48.95 -34.76
CA ARG A 20 -66.99 48.91 -34.00
C ARG A 20 -67.05 47.91 -32.84
N LEU A 21 -68.16 47.84 -32.12
CA LEU A 21 -68.40 46.86 -31.06
C LEU A 21 -68.41 45.43 -31.59
N LEU A 22 -69.08 45.17 -32.72
CA LEU A 22 -69.11 43.84 -33.34
C LEU A 22 -67.75 43.42 -33.87
N LEU A 23 -66.99 44.33 -34.48
CA LEU A 23 -65.62 44.08 -34.92
C LEU A 23 -64.71 43.78 -33.72
N ALA A 24 -64.80 44.58 -32.65
CA ALA A 24 -64.03 44.34 -31.42
C ALA A 24 -64.39 42.98 -30.79
N ALA A 25 -65.69 42.64 -30.73
CA ALA A 25 -66.14 41.33 -30.24
C ALA A 25 -65.61 40.18 -31.11
N ALA A 26 -65.64 40.32 -32.44
CA ALA A 26 -65.10 39.32 -33.35
C ALA A 26 -63.59 39.12 -33.16
N VAL A 27 -62.82 40.20 -33.00
CA VAL A 27 -61.38 40.14 -32.69
C VAL A 27 -61.14 39.42 -31.37
N VAL A 28 -61.92 39.74 -30.33
CA VAL A 28 -61.81 39.06 -29.02
C VAL A 28 -62.11 37.56 -29.13
N VAL A 29 -63.15 37.17 -29.86
CA VAL A 29 -63.48 35.76 -30.10
C VAL A 29 -62.36 35.05 -30.85
N LEU A 30 -61.76 35.69 -31.86
CA LEU A 30 -60.67 35.12 -32.64
C LEU A 30 -59.41 34.90 -31.79
N LEU A 31 -59.09 35.86 -30.90
CA LEU A 31 -58.01 35.71 -29.92
C LEU A 31 -58.28 34.60 -28.91
N LEU A 32 -59.52 34.46 -28.44
CA LEU A 32 -59.94 33.35 -27.58
C LEU A 32 -59.77 31.99 -28.27
N LEU A 33 -60.18 31.88 -29.53
CA LEU A 33 -60.00 30.66 -30.32
C LEU A 33 -58.52 30.33 -30.52
N ALA A 34 -57.66 31.33 -30.76
CA ALA A 34 -56.22 31.13 -30.82
C ALA A 34 -55.63 30.62 -29.49
N LEU A 35 -56.09 31.13 -28.35
CA LEU A 35 -55.69 30.64 -27.01
C LEU A 35 -56.15 29.20 -26.78
N VAL A 36 -57.39 28.85 -27.14
CA VAL A 36 -57.90 27.47 -27.02
C VAL A 36 -57.12 26.51 -27.92
N ALA A 37 -56.86 26.91 -29.17
CA ALA A 37 -56.05 26.11 -30.10
C ALA A 37 -54.62 25.91 -29.56
N ARG A 38 -54.02 26.95 -28.97
CA ARG A 38 -52.70 26.85 -28.34
C ARG A 38 -52.72 25.93 -27.12
N MET A 39 -53.77 26.00 -26.30
CA MET A 39 -53.95 25.12 -25.15
C MET A 39 -54.10 23.66 -25.58
N TYR A 40 -54.91 23.38 -26.60
CA TYR A 40 -55.06 22.03 -27.16
C TYR A 40 -53.74 21.48 -27.70
N TYR A 41 -52.97 22.31 -28.41
CA TYR A 41 -51.65 21.93 -28.91
C TYR A 41 -50.70 21.53 -27.77
N LEU A 42 -50.64 22.33 -26.69
CA LEU A 42 -49.77 22.04 -25.54
C LEU A 42 -50.25 20.83 -24.72
N GLN A 43 -51.56 20.72 -24.47
CA GLN A 43 -52.13 19.72 -23.55
C GLN A 43 -52.40 18.36 -24.18
N VAL A 44 -52.65 18.30 -25.50
CA VAL A 44 -53.04 17.05 -26.19
C VAL A 44 -51.95 16.59 -27.16
N ILE A 45 -51.49 17.47 -28.05
CA ILE A 45 -50.50 17.09 -29.07
C ILE A 45 -49.11 16.92 -28.44
N GLN A 46 -48.71 17.80 -27.52
CA GLN A 46 -47.42 17.72 -26.82
C GLN A 46 -47.53 17.07 -25.42
N PHE A 47 -48.61 16.35 -25.12
CA PHE A 47 -48.84 15.75 -23.81
C PHE A 47 -47.68 14.84 -23.37
N GLU A 48 -47.30 13.85 -24.19
CA GLU A 48 -46.22 12.92 -23.82
C GLU A 48 -44.89 13.64 -23.61
N HIS A 49 -44.58 14.63 -24.45
CA HIS A 49 -43.35 15.41 -24.34
C HIS A 49 -43.31 16.24 -23.04
N HIS A 50 -44.39 16.95 -22.72
CA HIS A 50 -44.45 17.78 -21.51
C HIS A 50 -44.65 16.96 -20.24
N SER A 51 -45.35 15.83 -20.30
CA SER A 51 -45.47 14.88 -19.21
C SER A 51 -44.12 14.25 -18.89
N THR A 52 -43.35 13.83 -19.89
CA THR A 52 -41.98 13.30 -19.70
C THR A 52 -41.04 14.36 -19.13
N LEU A 53 -41.10 15.61 -19.62
CA LEU A 53 -40.34 16.72 -19.04
C LEU A 53 -40.76 17.01 -17.58
N SER A 54 -42.05 16.90 -17.26
CA SER A 54 -42.55 17.08 -15.90
C SER A 54 -42.16 15.93 -14.96
N GLU A 55 -42.17 14.69 -15.47
CA GLU A 55 -41.71 13.50 -14.75
C GLU A 55 -40.20 13.57 -14.49
N ASN A 56 -39.39 13.86 -15.51
CA ASN A 56 -37.94 14.04 -15.37
C ASN A 56 -37.55 15.21 -14.45
N ASN A 57 -38.41 16.23 -14.31
CA ASN A 57 -38.20 17.31 -13.35
C ASN A 57 -38.59 16.94 -11.91
N ARG A 58 -39.32 15.83 -11.72
CA ARG A 58 -39.86 15.41 -10.42
C ARG A 58 -39.16 14.17 -9.86
N VAL A 59 -38.70 13.28 -10.74
CA VAL A 59 -37.99 12.05 -10.42
C VAL A 59 -36.48 12.28 -10.47
N HIS A 60 -35.80 12.03 -9.37
CA HIS A 60 -34.34 12.07 -9.29
C HIS A 60 -33.78 10.69 -9.00
N VAL A 61 -32.70 10.32 -9.67
CA VAL A 61 -31.93 9.11 -9.35
C VAL A 61 -30.88 9.46 -8.30
N GLN A 62 -30.93 8.79 -7.15
CA GLN A 62 -29.94 8.91 -6.07
C GLN A 62 -29.09 7.65 -6.00
N PRO A 63 -27.75 7.76 -6.01
CA PRO A 63 -26.88 6.59 -5.87
C PRO A 63 -26.90 6.07 -4.44
N ILE A 64 -26.85 4.74 -4.30
CA ILE A 64 -26.69 4.05 -3.02
C ILE A 64 -25.29 3.43 -3.01
N PRO A 65 -24.33 3.97 -2.24
CA PRO A 65 -22.97 3.43 -2.21
C PRO A 65 -22.93 2.03 -1.58
N PRO A 66 -22.09 1.13 -2.09
CA PRO A 66 -21.91 -0.20 -1.52
C PRO A 66 -21.15 -0.15 -0.18
N SER A 67 -21.36 -1.16 0.66
CA SER A 67 -20.45 -1.40 1.79
C SER A 67 -19.15 -1.98 1.26
N ARG A 68 -18.03 -1.35 1.62
CA ARG A 68 -16.69 -1.85 1.28
C ARG A 68 -16.42 -3.21 1.94
N GLY A 69 -15.80 -4.14 1.23
CA GLY A 69 -15.39 -5.44 1.78
C GLY A 69 -14.45 -5.32 2.98
N ARG A 70 -14.56 -6.23 3.94
CA ARG A 70 -13.69 -6.33 5.13
C ARG A 70 -12.39 -7.05 4.77
N ILE A 71 -11.34 -6.80 5.53
CA ILE A 71 -10.04 -7.47 5.36
C ILE A 71 -9.74 -8.24 6.62
N TYR A 72 -9.41 -9.51 6.46
CA TYR A 72 -9.11 -10.45 7.52
C TYR A 72 -7.69 -10.99 7.39
N ASP A 73 -7.08 -11.31 8.51
CA ASP A 73 -5.88 -12.14 8.56
C ASP A 73 -6.25 -13.63 8.31
N ARG A 74 -5.25 -14.50 8.24
CA ARG A 74 -5.45 -15.93 7.96
C ARG A 74 -6.28 -16.68 9.01
N ASN A 75 -6.41 -16.13 10.22
CA ASN A 75 -7.09 -16.71 11.37
C ASN A 75 -8.47 -16.06 11.60
N GLY A 76 -8.90 -15.14 10.73
CA GLY A 76 -10.19 -14.44 10.84
C GLY A 76 -10.15 -13.19 11.72
N VAL A 77 -8.97 -12.71 12.11
CA VAL A 77 -8.82 -11.43 12.81
C VAL A 77 -9.09 -10.29 11.84
N VAL A 78 -9.94 -9.34 12.26
CA VAL A 78 -10.31 -8.18 11.43
C VAL A 78 -9.15 -7.19 11.37
N LEU A 79 -8.63 -6.97 10.17
CA LEU A 79 -7.58 -5.98 9.88
C LEU A 79 -8.15 -4.65 9.38
N ALA A 80 -9.27 -4.70 8.64
CA ALA A 80 -10.00 -3.52 8.21
C ALA A 80 -11.51 -3.79 8.17
N GLU A 81 -12.27 -2.88 8.77
CA GLU A 81 -13.74 -2.94 8.86
C GLU A 81 -14.38 -1.59 8.57
N ASN A 82 -15.71 -1.56 8.51
CA ASN A 82 -16.45 -0.31 8.40
C ASN A 82 -17.27 -0.10 9.67
N ARG A 83 -17.11 1.07 10.31
CA ARG A 83 -17.88 1.45 11.49
C ARG A 83 -18.98 2.45 11.13
N PRO A 84 -20.19 2.33 11.72
CA PRO A 84 -21.19 3.37 11.63
C PRO A 84 -20.64 4.69 12.18
N SER A 85 -20.87 5.77 11.46
CA SER A 85 -20.52 7.13 11.86
C SER A 85 -21.57 8.09 11.34
N PHE A 86 -21.77 9.20 12.02
CA PHE A 86 -22.60 10.30 11.51
C PHE A 86 -21.72 11.35 10.84
N SER A 87 -22.08 11.76 9.64
CA SER A 87 -21.41 12.82 8.90
C SER A 87 -22.31 14.02 8.72
N LEU A 88 -21.72 15.21 8.76
CA LEU A 88 -22.40 16.46 8.42
C LEU A 88 -22.26 16.67 6.92
N ASN A 89 -23.37 16.70 6.20
CA ASN A 89 -23.39 16.82 4.76
C ASN A 89 -24.03 18.16 4.35
N ILE A 90 -23.52 18.76 3.29
CA ILE A 90 -24.01 20.04 2.74
C ILE A 90 -24.29 19.88 1.26
N THR A 91 -25.50 20.25 0.83
CA THR A 91 -25.87 20.41 -0.58
C THR A 91 -25.74 21.87 -0.97
N ARG A 92 -24.73 22.20 -1.78
CA ARG A 92 -24.35 23.59 -2.09
C ARG A 92 -25.51 24.42 -2.65
N GLU A 93 -26.26 23.89 -3.60
CA GLU A 93 -27.35 24.58 -4.29
C GLU A 93 -28.55 24.87 -3.37
N ARG A 94 -28.63 24.17 -2.23
CA ARG A 94 -29.69 24.35 -1.21
C ARG A 94 -29.24 25.23 -0.05
N THR A 95 -28.00 25.72 -0.08
CA THR A 95 -27.43 26.58 0.96
C THR A 95 -27.28 27.99 0.40
N PRO A 96 -28.23 28.92 0.70
CA PRO A 96 -28.26 30.25 0.08
C PRO A 96 -27.03 31.10 0.40
N ASP A 97 -26.51 30.99 1.62
CA ASP A 97 -25.32 31.70 2.08
C ASP A 97 -24.36 30.70 2.73
N VAL A 98 -23.44 30.19 1.92
CA VAL A 98 -22.42 29.21 2.34
C VAL A 98 -21.48 29.79 3.41
N PRO A 99 -20.89 31.01 3.25
CA PRO A 99 -20.08 31.63 4.29
C PRO A 99 -20.80 31.77 5.64
N ALA A 100 -22.04 32.28 5.66
CA ALA A 100 -22.80 32.43 6.90
C ALA A 100 -23.15 31.08 7.53
N THR A 101 -23.44 30.07 6.71
CA THR A 101 -23.70 28.70 7.18
C THR A 101 -22.46 28.12 7.87
N PHE A 102 -21.27 28.27 7.29
CA PHE A 102 -20.03 27.81 7.94
C PHE A 102 -19.70 28.60 9.21
N ALA A 103 -19.95 29.92 9.26
CA ALA A 103 -19.78 30.70 10.48
C ALA A 103 -20.71 30.23 11.61
N LEU A 104 -21.96 29.89 11.28
CA LEU A 104 -22.91 29.32 12.24
C LEU A 104 -22.49 27.92 12.69
N LEU A 105 -22.05 27.06 11.77
CA LEU A 105 -21.55 25.72 12.11
C LEU A 105 -20.32 25.79 13.01
N LYS A 106 -19.39 26.72 12.75
CA LYS A 106 -18.23 26.95 13.62
C LYS A 106 -18.63 27.23 15.06
N LEU A 107 -19.62 28.12 15.25
CA LEU A 107 -20.13 28.46 16.57
C LEU A 107 -20.88 27.30 17.24
N LEU A 108 -21.71 26.57 16.49
CA LEU A 108 -22.53 25.49 17.03
C LEU A 108 -21.71 24.26 17.41
N LEU A 109 -20.74 23.91 16.58
CA LEU A 109 -19.95 22.69 16.68
C LEU A 109 -18.57 22.93 17.31
N GLU A 110 -18.28 24.16 17.72
CA GLU A 110 -17.02 24.55 18.38
C GLU A 110 -15.78 24.21 17.53
N LEU A 111 -15.90 24.36 16.21
CA LEU A 111 -14.86 23.97 15.25
C LEU A 111 -13.72 24.97 15.22
N ASP A 112 -12.52 24.47 14.95
CA ASP A 112 -11.37 25.32 14.70
C ASP A 112 -11.39 25.92 13.27
N ASP A 113 -10.48 26.85 13.01
CA ASP A 113 -10.37 27.49 11.69
C ASP A 113 -9.89 26.51 10.61
N GLU A 114 -9.08 25.51 10.95
CA GLU A 114 -8.53 24.52 10.01
C GLU A 114 -9.63 23.55 9.53
N GLU A 115 -10.50 23.09 10.42
CA GLU A 115 -11.66 22.25 10.16
C GLU A 115 -12.64 22.94 9.22
N ILE A 116 -12.96 24.22 9.50
CA ILE A 116 -13.82 25.03 8.64
C ILE A 116 -13.19 25.23 7.26
N GLU A 117 -11.91 25.56 7.20
CA GLU A 117 -11.24 25.77 5.91
C GLU A 117 -11.21 24.48 5.08
N ARG A 118 -10.94 23.33 5.71
CA ARG A 118 -11.01 22.01 5.07
C ARG A 118 -12.43 21.71 4.59
N ALA A 119 -13.45 21.98 5.42
CA ALA A 119 -14.86 21.80 5.08
C ALA A 119 -15.29 22.66 3.89
N GLN A 120 -14.88 23.93 3.86
CA GLN A 120 -15.12 24.85 2.75
C GLN A 120 -14.44 24.39 1.46
N ARG A 121 -13.15 24.01 1.54
CA ARG A 121 -12.42 23.47 0.38
C ARG A 121 -13.10 22.24 -0.20
N ARG A 122 -13.62 21.35 0.65
CA ARG A 122 -14.39 20.15 0.22
C ARG A 122 -15.66 20.53 -0.55
N LEU A 123 -16.43 21.48 -0.04
CA LEU A 123 -17.67 21.94 -0.70
C LEU A 123 -17.40 22.64 -2.05
N MET A 124 -16.21 23.21 -2.23
CA MET A 124 -15.82 23.93 -3.45
C MET A 124 -15.23 23.04 -4.55
N GLN A 125 -14.98 21.75 -4.29
CA GLN A 125 -14.52 20.82 -5.33
C GLN A 125 -15.56 20.65 -6.44
N SER A 126 -15.10 20.42 -7.67
CA SER A 126 -16.00 20.17 -8.81
C SER A 126 -16.71 18.83 -8.63
N ARG A 127 -18.05 18.88 -8.61
CA ARG A 127 -18.94 17.75 -8.28
C ARG A 127 -20.24 17.86 -9.07
N ARG A 128 -21.11 16.85 -8.97
CA ARG A 128 -22.40 16.87 -9.65
C ARG A 128 -23.32 17.91 -9.00
N PRO A 129 -24.15 18.62 -9.77
CA PRO A 129 -25.13 19.53 -9.19
C PRO A 129 -26.05 18.81 -8.20
N PHE A 130 -26.36 19.46 -7.07
CA PHE A 130 -27.23 18.93 -5.99
C PHE A 130 -26.70 17.69 -5.27
N GLU A 131 -25.41 17.37 -5.40
CA GLU A 131 -24.76 16.32 -4.62
C GLU A 131 -24.62 16.74 -3.15
N SER A 132 -24.99 15.84 -2.23
CA SER A 132 -24.80 16.05 -0.79
C SER A 132 -23.37 15.71 -0.42
N ILE A 133 -22.58 16.71 -0.02
CA ILE A 133 -21.14 16.56 0.20
C ILE A 133 -20.86 16.44 1.70
N PRO A 134 -20.23 15.35 2.18
CA PRO A 134 -19.87 15.23 3.58
C PRO A 134 -18.67 16.14 3.91
N VAL A 135 -18.95 17.18 4.68
CA VAL A 135 -17.98 18.19 5.10
C VAL A 135 -17.30 17.86 6.41
N MET A 136 -17.93 17.03 7.26
CA MET A 136 -17.42 16.59 8.56
C MET A 136 -17.87 15.15 8.87
N PHE A 137 -17.09 14.42 9.69
CA PHE A 137 -17.30 13.01 10.00
C PHE A 137 -17.14 12.79 11.50
N GLY A 138 -17.71 11.69 12.01
CA GLY A 138 -17.57 11.31 13.41
C GLY A 138 -18.29 12.27 14.35
N LEU A 139 -19.44 12.82 13.94
CA LEU A 139 -20.25 13.66 14.82
C LEU A 139 -20.65 12.88 16.07
N ASP A 140 -20.41 13.46 17.24
CA ASP A 140 -20.92 12.91 18.50
C ASP A 140 -22.42 13.25 18.70
N ASP A 141 -23.04 12.59 19.69
CA ASP A 141 -24.47 12.77 19.98
C ASP A 141 -24.83 14.21 20.33
N GLU A 142 -23.92 14.95 20.97
CA GLU A 142 -24.14 16.35 21.34
C GLU A 142 -24.13 17.25 20.10
N GLN A 143 -23.16 17.08 19.22
CA GLN A 143 -23.05 17.77 17.94
C GLN A 143 -24.26 17.48 17.05
N ILE A 144 -24.70 16.22 16.97
CA ILE A 144 -25.92 15.82 16.26
C ILE A 144 -27.14 16.55 16.84
N ALA A 145 -27.28 16.59 18.17
CA ALA A 145 -28.38 17.30 18.83
C ALA A 145 -28.34 18.82 18.57
N ARG A 146 -27.16 19.45 18.65
CA ARG A 146 -26.95 20.88 18.39
C ARG A 146 -27.33 21.26 16.95
N VAL A 147 -26.95 20.43 15.96
CA VAL A 147 -27.36 20.60 14.55
C VAL A 147 -28.86 20.36 14.40
N GLY A 148 -29.41 19.33 15.05
CA GLY A 148 -30.82 18.98 15.02
C GLY A 148 -31.74 20.13 15.48
N VAL A 149 -31.42 20.74 16.62
CA VAL A 149 -32.20 21.88 17.17
C VAL A 149 -32.08 23.12 16.28
N ASN A 150 -30.93 23.34 15.64
CA ASN A 150 -30.69 24.48 14.76
C ASN A 150 -31.02 24.21 13.28
N ARG A 151 -31.62 23.07 12.95
CA ARG A 151 -31.88 22.65 11.56
C ARG A 151 -32.66 23.67 10.73
N PHE A 152 -33.58 24.41 11.36
CA PHE A 152 -34.35 25.46 10.68
C PHE A 152 -33.49 26.65 10.19
N ARG A 153 -32.29 26.84 10.77
CA ARG A 153 -31.31 27.88 10.42
C ARG A 153 -30.24 27.40 9.45
N LEU A 154 -30.21 26.10 9.14
CA LEU A 154 -29.16 25.44 8.36
C LEU A 154 -29.74 24.82 7.07
N PRO A 155 -30.31 25.63 6.15
CA PRO A 155 -30.83 25.11 4.88
C PRO A 155 -29.71 24.45 4.05
N GLY A 156 -30.00 23.24 3.56
CA GLY A 156 -29.04 22.43 2.79
C GLY A 156 -28.03 21.64 3.64
N VAL A 157 -28.09 21.74 4.97
CA VAL A 157 -27.25 20.94 5.89
C VAL A 157 -28.05 19.78 6.46
N GLU A 158 -27.44 18.61 6.47
CA GLU A 158 -28.07 17.36 6.91
C GLU A 158 -27.07 16.54 7.73
N VAL A 159 -27.56 15.79 8.71
CA VAL A 159 -26.78 14.73 9.36
C VAL A 159 -27.19 13.42 8.69
N GLN A 160 -26.21 12.70 8.15
CA GLN A 160 -26.44 11.43 7.48
C GLN A 160 -25.61 10.33 8.15
N ALA A 161 -26.21 9.15 8.31
CA ALA A 161 -25.47 7.96 8.72
C ALA A 161 -24.63 7.48 7.53
N SER A 162 -23.35 7.23 7.78
CA SER A 162 -22.41 6.69 6.80
C SER A 162 -21.51 5.67 7.45
N PHE A 163 -20.83 4.88 6.61
CA PHE A 163 -19.80 3.98 7.06
C PHE A 163 -18.43 4.64 6.87
N VAL A 164 -17.61 4.59 7.91
CA VAL A 164 -16.23 5.06 7.89
C VAL A 164 -15.31 3.86 8.06
N ARG A 165 -14.26 3.79 7.25
CA ARG A 165 -13.26 2.73 7.33
C ARG A 165 -12.52 2.81 8.66
N HIS A 166 -12.23 1.67 9.27
CA HIS A 166 -11.53 1.59 10.54
C HIS A 166 -10.55 0.41 10.53
N TYR A 167 -9.36 0.63 11.07
CA TYR A 167 -8.28 -0.37 11.16
C TYR A 167 -8.04 -0.68 12.63
N PRO A 168 -8.59 -1.80 13.16
CA PRO A 168 -8.51 -2.13 14.58
C PRO A 168 -7.09 -2.29 15.12
N LEU A 169 -6.18 -2.79 14.27
CA LEU A 169 -4.78 -3.01 14.63
C LEU A 169 -3.86 -1.85 14.23
N GLY A 170 -4.41 -0.73 13.75
CA GLY A 170 -3.69 0.53 13.55
C GLY A 170 -2.34 0.39 12.83
N GLU A 171 -1.28 0.84 13.50
CA GLU A 171 0.09 0.89 12.98
C GLU A 171 0.62 -0.48 12.52
N HIS A 172 0.21 -1.57 13.17
CA HIS A 172 0.71 -2.93 12.93
C HIS A 172 0.57 -3.37 11.46
N PHE A 173 -0.42 -2.84 10.73
CA PHE A 173 -0.74 -3.24 9.35
C PHE A 173 -0.73 -2.08 8.36
N ALA A 174 -0.28 -0.90 8.76
CA ALA A 174 -0.40 0.33 7.98
C ALA A 174 0.25 0.25 6.60
N HIS A 175 1.40 -0.42 6.45
CA HIS A 175 2.07 -0.56 5.16
C HIS A 175 1.61 -1.75 4.33
N ALA A 176 1.12 -2.82 4.97
CA ALA A 176 0.66 -4.04 4.30
C ALA A 176 -0.79 -3.88 3.81
N VAL A 177 -1.70 -3.60 4.75
CA VAL A 177 -3.12 -3.37 4.44
C VAL A 177 -3.31 -2.02 3.77
N GLY A 178 -2.55 -1.01 4.19
CA GLY A 178 -2.70 0.34 3.67
C GLY A 178 -3.87 1.08 4.31
N TYR A 179 -4.34 2.12 3.64
CA TYR A 179 -5.52 2.85 4.05
C TYR A 179 -6.33 3.37 2.87
N VAL A 180 -7.63 3.56 3.08
CA VAL A 180 -8.47 4.41 2.25
C VAL A 180 -8.35 5.86 2.67
N GLY A 181 -8.39 6.75 1.69
CA GLY A 181 -8.43 8.18 1.91
C GLY A 181 -9.40 8.83 0.94
N ARG A 182 -9.69 10.11 1.17
CA ARG A 182 -10.63 10.85 0.32
C ARG A 182 -10.15 10.91 -1.13
N ILE A 183 -11.10 10.80 -2.05
CA ILE A 183 -10.82 10.95 -3.48
C ILE A 183 -10.40 12.40 -3.76
N ASN A 184 -9.19 12.59 -4.30
CA ASN A 184 -8.67 13.90 -4.69
C ASN A 184 -9.00 14.24 -6.15
N ASP A 185 -8.72 15.47 -6.57
CA ASP A 185 -9.06 15.95 -7.92
C ASP A 185 -8.39 15.15 -9.05
N LYS A 186 -7.19 14.59 -8.81
CA LYS A 186 -6.47 13.78 -9.80
C LYS A 186 -7.11 12.39 -9.97
N GLU A 187 -7.54 11.80 -8.86
CA GLU A 187 -8.24 10.52 -8.85
C GLU A 187 -9.64 10.67 -9.45
N MET A 188 -10.35 11.77 -9.14
CA MET A 188 -11.66 12.08 -9.70
C MET A 188 -11.67 12.11 -11.23
N GLN A 189 -10.56 12.49 -11.85
CA GLN A 189 -10.40 12.49 -13.31
C GLN A 189 -10.17 11.10 -13.92
N ARG A 190 -9.81 10.11 -13.10
CA ARG A 190 -9.44 8.75 -13.55
C ARG A 190 -10.46 7.69 -13.20
N ILE A 191 -11.20 7.87 -12.10
CA ILE A 191 -12.22 6.92 -11.65
C ILE A 191 -13.42 6.92 -12.59
N ASP A 192 -14.11 5.78 -12.63
CA ASP A 192 -15.44 5.72 -13.21
C ASP A 192 -16.43 6.45 -12.29
N GLN A 193 -16.92 7.60 -12.75
CA GLN A 193 -17.85 8.43 -11.97
C GLN A 193 -19.20 7.75 -11.71
N VAL A 194 -19.59 6.76 -12.53
CA VAL A 194 -20.82 5.99 -12.29
C VAL A 194 -20.57 4.98 -11.18
N ALA A 195 -19.48 4.21 -11.30
CA ALA A 195 -19.10 3.22 -10.28
C ALA A 195 -18.88 3.88 -8.91
N TYR A 196 -18.32 5.09 -8.84
CA TYR A 196 -18.04 5.81 -7.60
C TYR A 196 -19.14 6.80 -7.18
N ALA A 197 -20.32 6.76 -7.79
CA ALA A 197 -21.41 7.66 -7.41
C ALA A 197 -21.80 7.44 -5.94
N GLY A 198 -21.76 8.50 -5.12
CA GLY A 198 -21.99 8.43 -3.67
C GLY A 198 -20.84 7.84 -2.85
N THR A 199 -19.73 7.42 -3.49
CA THR A 199 -18.51 6.99 -2.80
C THR A 199 -17.50 8.13 -2.77
N HIS A 200 -16.96 8.45 -1.59
CA HIS A 200 -16.07 9.60 -1.39
C HIS A 200 -14.63 9.22 -1.01
N TYR A 201 -14.33 7.92 -0.94
CA TYR A 201 -13.04 7.38 -0.53
C TYR A 201 -12.54 6.34 -1.54
N ILE A 202 -11.23 6.14 -1.55
CA ILE A 202 -10.55 5.15 -2.39
C ILE A 202 -9.30 4.66 -1.66
N GLY A 203 -8.92 3.41 -1.85
CA GLY A 203 -7.66 2.85 -1.39
C GLY A 203 -6.46 3.66 -1.90
N LYS A 204 -5.57 4.03 -0.98
CA LYS A 204 -4.39 4.88 -1.28
C LYS A 204 -3.10 4.09 -1.38
N THR A 205 -2.96 3.07 -0.52
CA THR A 205 -1.77 2.24 -0.42
C THR A 205 -2.16 0.79 -0.08
N GLY A 206 -1.18 -0.11 -0.10
CA GLY A 206 -1.34 -1.49 0.37
C GLY A 206 -2.42 -2.28 -0.37
N ILE A 207 -3.00 -3.26 0.33
CA ILE A 207 -4.10 -4.10 -0.14
C ILE A 207 -5.36 -3.28 -0.43
N GLU A 208 -5.63 -2.24 0.35
CA GLU A 208 -6.75 -1.33 0.10
C GLU A 208 -6.70 -0.74 -1.31
N HIS A 209 -5.51 -0.35 -1.79
CA HIS A 209 -5.34 0.15 -3.15
C HIS A 209 -5.30 -0.96 -4.20
N PHE A 210 -4.54 -2.03 -3.95
CA PHE A 210 -4.33 -3.08 -4.95
C PHE A 210 -5.63 -3.80 -5.31
N TYR A 211 -6.47 -4.10 -4.32
CA TYR A 211 -7.75 -4.78 -4.50
C TYR A 211 -8.95 -3.83 -4.41
N GLU A 212 -8.77 -2.56 -4.75
CA GLU A 212 -9.84 -1.55 -4.72
C GLU A 212 -11.10 -2.02 -5.43
N ASP A 213 -10.97 -2.60 -6.63
CA ASP A 213 -12.12 -3.04 -7.43
C ASP A 213 -12.90 -4.19 -6.78
N LEU A 214 -12.22 -5.09 -6.04
CA LEU A 214 -12.87 -6.17 -5.30
C LEU A 214 -13.51 -5.64 -4.01
N LEU A 215 -12.81 -4.74 -3.32
CA LEU A 215 -13.22 -4.18 -2.03
C LEU A 215 -14.34 -3.16 -2.17
N HIS A 216 -14.42 -2.41 -3.28
CA HIS A 216 -15.39 -1.32 -3.43
C HIS A 216 -16.82 -1.85 -3.56
N GLY A 217 -17.05 -2.85 -4.41
CA GLY A 217 -18.39 -3.35 -4.72
C GLY A 217 -19.03 -2.63 -5.91
N LYS A 218 -20.37 -2.66 -5.99
CA LYS A 218 -21.12 -2.00 -7.07
C LYS A 218 -22.20 -1.09 -6.51
N VAL A 219 -22.22 0.15 -6.98
CA VAL A 219 -23.23 1.15 -6.62
C VAL A 219 -24.62 0.74 -7.10
N GLY A 220 -25.59 0.83 -6.19
CA GLY A 220 -27.01 0.74 -6.48
C GLY A 220 -27.61 2.13 -6.70
N TYR A 221 -28.91 2.22 -6.89
CA TYR A 221 -29.59 3.49 -7.03
C TYR A 221 -31.06 3.39 -6.61
N GLU A 222 -31.65 4.52 -6.24
CA GLU A 222 -33.07 4.68 -6.03
C GLU A 222 -33.62 5.84 -6.85
N GLU A 223 -34.81 5.65 -7.41
CA GLU A 223 -35.58 6.70 -8.07
C GLU A 223 -36.50 7.35 -7.03
N VAL A 224 -36.31 8.63 -6.74
CA VAL A 224 -37.08 9.35 -5.72
C VAL A 224 -37.91 10.47 -6.33
N GLU A 225 -39.17 10.56 -5.91
CA GLU A 225 -40.01 11.73 -6.19
C GLU A 225 -39.69 12.83 -5.19
N THR A 226 -39.28 14.01 -5.65
CA THR A 226 -38.99 15.14 -4.76
C THR A 226 -39.97 16.29 -4.91
N ASN A 227 -40.15 17.07 -3.84
CA ASN A 227 -40.91 18.32 -3.92
C ASN A 227 -40.05 19.47 -4.48
N ALA A 228 -40.66 20.64 -4.70
CA ALA A 228 -39.95 21.83 -5.21
C ALA A 228 -38.79 22.35 -4.31
N ARG A 229 -38.64 21.82 -3.09
CA ARG A 229 -37.53 22.10 -2.17
C ARG A 229 -36.50 20.95 -2.13
N GLY A 230 -36.66 19.94 -3.00
CA GLY A 230 -35.77 18.79 -3.13
C GLY A 230 -35.89 17.75 -2.02
N ARG A 231 -36.94 17.80 -1.19
CA ARG A 231 -37.19 16.74 -0.19
C ARG A 231 -37.80 15.53 -0.88
N VAL A 232 -37.27 14.36 -0.56
CA VAL A 232 -37.83 13.07 -0.98
C VAL A 232 -39.23 12.92 -0.37
N LEU A 233 -40.23 12.72 -1.24
CA LEU A 233 -41.62 12.42 -0.88
C LEU A 233 -41.84 10.91 -0.84
N ARG A 234 -41.35 10.19 -1.86
CA ARG A 234 -41.38 8.72 -1.93
C ARG A 234 -40.27 8.18 -2.81
N VAL A 235 -39.92 6.92 -2.57
CA VAL A 235 -39.10 6.08 -3.46
C VAL A 235 -40.05 5.40 -4.46
N LEU A 236 -39.75 5.52 -5.76
CA LEU A 236 -40.51 4.94 -6.87
C LEU A 236 -39.95 3.57 -7.27
N ASP A 237 -38.63 3.47 -7.36
CA ASP A 237 -37.91 2.24 -7.66
C ASP A 237 -36.57 2.21 -6.91
N ARG A 238 -36.04 1.01 -6.66
CA ARG A 238 -34.77 0.83 -5.95
C ARG A 238 -34.06 -0.43 -6.40
N THR A 239 -32.79 -0.26 -6.77
CA THR A 239 -31.83 -1.34 -6.98
C THR A 239 -30.78 -1.26 -5.89
N ASP A 240 -30.70 -2.30 -5.06
CA ASP A 240 -29.72 -2.36 -3.98
C ASP A 240 -28.27 -2.45 -4.50
N PRO A 241 -27.30 -1.84 -3.81
CA PRO A 241 -25.89 -2.01 -4.13
C PRO A 241 -25.42 -3.43 -3.86
N VAL A 242 -24.36 -3.84 -4.56
CA VAL A 242 -23.66 -5.09 -4.27
C VAL A 242 -22.46 -4.75 -3.37
N PRO A 243 -22.38 -5.31 -2.14
CA PRO A 243 -21.22 -5.15 -1.28
C PRO A 243 -19.91 -5.53 -1.97
N GLY A 244 -18.82 -4.88 -1.58
CA GLY A 244 -17.49 -5.36 -1.92
C GLY A 244 -17.19 -6.70 -1.23
N ARG A 245 -16.26 -7.45 -1.80
CA ARG A 245 -15.89 -8.79 -1.32
C ARG A 245 -14.98 -8.70 -0.11
N ASP A 246 -15.24 -9.58 0.86
CA ASP A 246 -14.33 -9.76 1.98
C ASP A 246 -13.04 -10.47 1.52
N LEU A 247 -11.88 -9.96 1.96
CA LEU A 247 -10.57 -10.52 1.66
C LEU A 247 -10.01 -11.25 2.88
N THR A 248 -9.44 -12.43 2.67
CA THR A 248 -8.62 -13.14 3.66
C THR A 248 -7.18 -13.10 3.18
N LEU A 249 -6.28 -12.62 4.04
CA LEU A 249 -4.86 -12.51 3.77
C LEU A 249 -4.08 -13.70 4.34
N HIS A 250 -2.86 -13.93 3.84
CA HIS A 250 -1.89 -14.87 4.40
C HIS A 250 -1.23 -14.36 5.69
N LEU A 251 -1.36 -13.05 5.98
CA LEU A 251 -0.80 -12.42 7.17
C LEU A 251 -1.35 -13.09 8.44
N ASP A 252 -0.45 -13.26 9.41
CA ASP A 252 -0.76 -13.74 10.74
C ASP A 252 -0.53 -12.63 11.76
N SER A 253 -1.59 -12.25 12.47
CA SER A 253 -1.54 -11.11 13.39
C SER A 253 -0.64 -11.34 14.60
N ARG A 254 -0.48 -12.58 15.05
CA ARG A 254 0.43 -12.95 16.14
C ARG A 254 1.88 -12.86 15.67
N LEU A 255 2.20 -13.45 14.51
CA LEU A 255 3.55 -13.41 13.95
C LEU A 255 3.99 -11.98 13.60
N GLN A 256 3.06 -11.15 13.10
CA GLN A 256 3.28 -9.73 12.86
C GLN A 256 3.71 -9.01 14.14
N ALA A 257 2.97 -9.20 15.25
CA ALA A 257 3.29 -8.59 16.54
C ALA A 257 4.65 -9.06 17.08
N VAL A 258 4.96 -10.36 16.99
CA VAL A 258 6.28 -10.89 17.36
C VAL A 258 7.38 -10.23 16.55
N ALA A 259 7.19 -10.07 15.24
CA ALA A 259 8.20 -9.45 14.38
C ALA A 259 8.45 -7.97 14.72
N GLU A 260 7.40 -7.24 15.10
CA GLU A 260 7.52 -5.84 15.54
C GLU A 260 8.16 -5.72 16.92
N GLN A 261 7.77 -6.55 17.88
CA GLN A 261 8.39 -6.60 19.20
C GLN A 261 9.88 -6.96 19.09
N ALA A 262 10.18 -7.99 18.29
CA ALA A 262 11.53 -8.43 18.00
C ALA A 262 12.36 -7.29 17.38
N LEU A 263 11.80 -6.49 16.47
CA LEU A 263 12.48 -5.36 15.85
C LEU A 263 12.59 -4.15 16.80
N GLY A 264 11.62 -3.96 17.69
CA GLY A 264 11.56 -2.86 18.65
C GLY A 264 11.52 -1.48 17.98
N LYS A 265 12.22 -0.51 18.54
CA LYS A 265 12.27 0.88 18.00
C LYS A 265 13.24 1.07 16.83
N ARG A 266 13.85 0.00 16.32
CA ARG A 266 14.87 0.09 15.26
C ARG A 266 14.20 0.33 13.91
N ARG A 267 14.78 1.22 13.10
CA ARG A 267 14.38 1.40 11.70
C ARG A 267 14.71 0.15 10.91
N GLY A 268 13.72 -0.44 10.24
CA GLY A 268 13.95 -1.69 9.56
C GLY A 268 12.72 -2.29 8.92
N ALA A 269 12.90 -3.50 8.41
CA ALA A 269 11.87 -4.30 7.80
C ALA A 269 12.05 -5.77 8.17
N VAL A 270 10.93 -6.46 8.38
CA VAL A 270 10.87 -7.91 8.51
C VAL A 270 9.82 -8.42 7.54
N ILE A 271 10.15 -9.47 6.80
CA ILE A 271 9.19 -10.16 5.96
C ILE A 271 9.37 -11.66 6.10
N ALA A 272 8.26 -12.35 6.35
CA ALA A 272 8.19 -13.80 6.44
C ALA A 272 7.28 -14.35 5.34
N ILE A 273 7.76 -15.35 4.62
CA ILE A 273 7.06 -15.99 3.49
C ILE A 273 6.96 -17.48 3.78
N GLU A 274 5.78 -18.06 3.60
CA GLU A 274 5.59 -19.51 3.56
C GLU A 274 6.11 -20.04 2.21
N PRO A 275 7.19 -20.83 2.17
CA PRO A 275 7.81 -21.23 0.90
C PRO A 275 6.82 -21.96 -0.01
N GLU A 276 6.08 -22.95 0.52
CA GLU A 276 5.20 -23.83 -0.26
C GLU A 276 4.15 -23.06 -1.08
N THR A 277 3.61 -21.99 -0.50
CA THR A 277 2.50 -21.24 -1.10
C THR A 277 2.95 -19.91 -1.70
N GLY A 278 4.00 -19.26 -1.18
CA GLY A 278 4.33 -17.86 -1.46
C GLY A 278 3.53 -16.86 -0.60
N GLY A 279 2.71 -17.35 0.33
CA GLY A 279 1.93 -16.50 1.22
C GLY A 279 2.83 -15.71 2.17
N VAL A 280 2.65 -14.39 2.24
CA VAL A 280 3.36 -13.54 3.19
C VAL A 280 2.69 -13.63 4.56
N LEU A 281 3.42 -14.14 5.54
CA LEU A 281 2.97 -14.41 6.90
C LEU A 281 3.13 -13.19 7.81
N ALA A 282 4.20 -12.41 7.61
CA ALA A 282 4.45 -11.16 8.32
C ALA A 282 5.07 -10.13 7.38
N TYR A 283 4.68 -8.87 7.53
CA TYR A 283 5.07 -7.74 6.71
C TYR A 283 5.26 -6.51 7.62
N VAL A 284 6.47 -6.30 8.11
CA VAL A 284 6.78 -5.21 9.05
C VAL A 284 7.68 -4.18 8.39
N SER A 285 7.32 -2.91 8.49
CA SER A 285 8.17 -1.77 8.12
C SER A 285 8.15 -0.76 9.26
N GLN A 286 9.27 -0.63 9.97
CA GLN A 286 9.36 0.17 11.19
C GLN A 286 10.22 1.43 10.97
N PRO A 287 9.81 2.59 11.51
CA PRO A 287 8.54 2.88 12.20
C PRO A 287 7.34 2.91 11.25
N GLY A 288 6.14 2.71 11.79
CA GLY A 288 4.86 2.84 11.09
C GLY A 288 4.11 4.11 11.44
N PHE A 289 2.82 4.12 11.12
CA PHE A 289 1.91 5.24 11.36
C PHE A 289 0.48 4.71 11.55
N ASP A 290 -0.38 5.46 12.23
CA ASP A 290 -1.79 5.10 12.35
C ASP A 290 -2.56 5.40 11.05
N PRO A 291 -3.07 4.39 10.31
CA PRO A 291 -3.84 4.59 9.09
C PRO A 291 -5.20 5.26 9.35
N ASN A 292 -5.76 5.19 10.56
CA ASN A 292 -7.06 5.78 10.88
C ASN A 292 -7.05 7.32 10.75
N LEU A 293 -5.90 7.96 10.97
CA LEU A 293 -5.72 9.41 10.78
C LEU A 293 -6.02 9.87 9.35
N PHE A 294 -5.84 9.00 8.37
CA PHE A 294 -6.02 9.34 6.95
C PHE A 294 -7.46 9.17 6.46
N VAL A 295 -8.27 8.33 7.10
CA VAL A 295 -9.60 7.95 6.61
C VAL A 295 -10.50 9.17 6.47
N THR A 296 -10.64 9.95 7.54
CA THR A 296 -11.48 11.16 7.54
C THR A 296 -10.72 12.42 7.14
N GLY A 297 -9.41 12.31 6.90
CA GLY A 297 -8.53 13.39 6.48
C GLY A 297 -7.66 13.90 7.62
N ILE A 298 -6.37 13.57 7.54
CA ILE A 298 -5.33 13.90 8.52
C ILE A 298 -5.19 15.42 8.73
N SER A 299 -4.88 15.84 9.95
CA SER A 299 -4.58 17.25 10.27
C SER A 299 -3.25 17.68 9.66
N TYR A 300 -3.04 18.98 9.46
CA TYR A 300 -1.76 19.48 8.98
C TYR A 300 -0.62 19.16 9.96
N ALA A 301 -0.90 19.22 11.27
CA ALA A 301 0.07 18.94 12.33
C ALA A 301 0.50 17.46 12.33
N ASP A 302 -0.45 16.52 12.33
CA ASP A 302 -0.15 15.08 12.35
C ASP A 302 0.54 14.65 11.05
N TYR A 303 0.07 15.16 9.91
CA TYR A 303 0.72 14.90 8.63
C TYR A 303 2.14 15.48 8.59
N GLY A 304 2.34 16.68 9.16
CA GLY A 304 3.65 17.30 9.31
C GLY A 304 4.59 16.44 10.16
N ALA A 305 4.11 15.91 11.28
CA ALA A 305 4.90 15.02 12.15
C ALA A 305 5.37 13.75 11.42
N LEU A 306 4.54 13.17 10.55
CA LEU A 306 4.90 12.00 9.74
C LEU A 306 5.81 12.35 8.57
N ARG A 307 5.51 13.43 7.83
CA ARG A 307 6.24 13.89 6.64
C ARG A 307 7.66 14.35 6.98
N ASP A 308 7.79 15.11 8.06
CA ASP A 308 9.04 15.78 8.43
C ASP A 308 9.88 14.93 9.41
N SER A 309 9.38 13.76 9.81
CA SER A 309 10.12 12.82 10.63
C SER A 309 11.37 12.30 9.91
N LEU A 310 12.51 12.39 10.59
CA LEU A 310 13.78 11.83 10.12
C LEU A 310 13.73 10.30 9.99
N ASP A 311 12.84 9.63 10.70
CA ASP A 311 12.69 8.18 10.66
C ASP A 311 11.74 7.69 9.56
N GLN A 312 11.11 8.61 8.83
CA GLN A 312 10.32 8.32 7.62
C GLN A 312 9.27 7.20 7.84
N PRO A 313 8.30 7.38 8.75
CA PRO A 313 7.28 6.37 9.05
C PRO A 313 6.38 6.04 7.84
N LEU A 314 6.16 6.99 6.94
CA LEU A 314 5.39 6.77 5.71
C LEU A 314 6.15 5.93 4.67
N PHE A 315 7.46 5.71 4.84
CA PHE A 315 8.28 4.99 3.89
C PHE A 315 8.19 3.48 4.10
N ASN A 316 7.64 2.78 3.12
CA ASN A 316 7.52 1.33 3.12
C ASN A 316 8.87 0.66 2.84
N ARG A 317 9.58 0.28 3.89
CA ARG A 317 10.93 -0.31 3.81
C ARG A 317 10.95 -1.69 3.17
N VAL A 318 9.86 -2.46 3.29
CA VAL A 318 9.76 -3.82 2.71
C VAL A 318 9.78 -3.78 1.18
N LEU A 319 9.02 -2.86 0.57
CA LEU A 319 8.84 -2.79 -0.89
C LEU A 319 9.71 -1.75 -1.58
N ARG A 320 10.05 -0.66 -0.88
CA ARG A 320 10.72 0.50 -1.48
C ARG A 320 12.10 0.76 -0.88
N GLY A 321 12.44 0.13 0.24
CA GLY A 321 13.77 0.18 0.81
C GLY A 321 14.77 -0.48 -0.12
N LEU A 322 15.67 0.31 -0.71
CA LEU A 322 16.70 -0.15 -1.62
C LEU A 322 18.04 -0.15 -0.92
N TYR A 323 18.53 -1.33 -0.58
CA TYR A 323 19.77 -1.50 0.18
C TYR A 323 20.74 -2.40 -0.56
N PRO A 324 22.06 -2.18 -0.43
CA PRO A 324 23.03 -3.20 -0.82
C PRO A 324 22.74 -4.47 -0.02
N PRO A 325 22.50 -5.62 -0.66
CA PRO A 325 22.12 -6.82 0.08
C PRO A 325 23.28 -7.45 0.87
N GLY A 326 24.52 -7.03 0.59
CA GLY A 326 25.71 -7.51 1.26
C GLY A 326 25.84 -9.03 1.16
N SER A 327 26.40 -9.65 2.20
CA SER A 327 26.69 -11.09 2.21
C SER A 327 25.47 -12.02 2.11
N THR A 328 24.23 -11.51 2.14
CA THR A 328 23.03 -12.34 1.97
C THR A 328 22.93 -12.99 0.59
N ILE A 329 23.52 -12.39 -0.46
CA ILE A 329 23.48 -12.95 -1.82
C ILE A 329 24.53 -14.03 -2.10
N LYS A 330 25.47 -14.28 -1.16
CA LYS A 330 26.57 -15.23 -1.36
C LYS A 330 26.07 -16.65 -1.65
N GLN A 331 24.94 -17.03 -1.07
CA GLN A 331 24.26 -18.29 -1.38
C GLN A 331 23.87 -18.40 -2.86
N LEU A 332 23.38 -17.31 -3.47
CA LEU A 332 23.01 -17.27 -4.89
C LEU A 332 24.23 -17.34 -5.79
N ILE A 333 25.31 -16.65 -5.42
CA ILE A 333 26.60 -16.71 -6.13
C ILE A 333 27.21 -18.11 -6.07
N ALA A 334 27.10 -18.79 -4.92
CA ALA A 334 27.54 -20.17 -4.76
C ALA A 334 26.75 -21.13 -5.67
N ILE A 335 25.42 -21.03 -5.68
CA ILE A 335 24.54 -21.81 -6.58
C ILE A 335 24.93 -21.55 -8.05
N ALA A 336 25.09 -20.28 -8.45
CA ALA A 336 25.50 -19.92 -9.81
C ALA A 336 26.87 -20.51 -10.17
N GLY A 337 27.82 -20.50 -9.23
CA GLY A 337 29.14 -21.10 -9.39
C GLY A 337 29.10 -22.59 -9.68
N LEU A 338 28.27 -23.32 -8.94
CA LEU A 338 28.08 -24.78 -9.09
C LEU A 338 27.35 -25.11 -10.39
N ASP A 339 26.19 -24.49 -10.63
CA ASP A 339 25.34 -24.81 -11.78
C ASP A 339 25.98 -24.45 -13.12
N THR A 340 26.71 -23.34 -13.18
CA THR A 340 27.48 -22.98 -14.39
C THR A 340 28.69 -23.87 -14.61
N GLY A 341 29.09 -24.69 -13.62
CA GLY A 341 30.32 -25.48 -13.65
C GLY A 341 31.59 -24.64 -13.51
N THR A 342 31.47 -23.39 -13.04
CA THR A 342 32.60 -22.47 -12.84
C THR A 342 33.52 -22.96 -11.72
N VAL A 343 32.93 -23.57 -10.68
CA VAL A 343 33.63 -24.24 -9.58
C VAL A 343 32.88 -25.51 -9.18
N GLY A 344 33.59 -26.49 -8.64
CA GLY A 344 33.01 -27.66 -7.97
C GLY A 344 33.07 -27.55 -6.44
N ARG A 345 32.37 -28.44 -5.75
CA ARG A 345 32.25 -28.47 -4.28
C ARG A 345 33.60 -28.59 -3.55
N ASN A 346 34.60 -29.21 -4.18
CA ASN A 346 35.92 -29.47 -3.60
C ASN A 346 36.96 -28.38 -3.91
N ASN A 347 36.62 -27.39 -4.74
CA ASN A 347 37.53 -26.29 -5.04
C ASN A 347 37.81 -25.47 -3.78
N ARG A 348 39.06 -25.03 -3.61
CA ARG A 348 39.51 -24.22 -2.47
C ARG A 348 40.18 -22.94 -2.93
N VAL A 349 40.02 -21.89 -2.14
CA VAL A 349 40.69 -20.60 -2.30
C VAL A 349 41.54 -20.36 -1.06
N PHE A 350 42.77 -19.90 -1.24
CA PHE A 350 43.59 -19.46 -0.12
C PHE A 350 43.27 -18.01 0.22
N ASP A 351 42.86 -17.77 1.46
CA ASP A 351 42.49 -16.46 1.98
C ASP A 351 43.57 -15.91 2.92
N PRO A 352 44.38 -14.93 2.45
CA PRO A 352 45.34 -14.20 3.28
C PRO A 352 44.71 -12.96 3.95
N GLY A 353 43.39 -12.83 3.96
CA GLY A 353 42.65 -11.66 4.47
C GLY A 353 42.32 -10.60 3.40
N PHE A 354 42.67 -10.86 2.14
CA PHE A 354 42.32 -10.01 1.01
C PHE A 354 42.38 -10.76 -0.33
N PHE A 355 41.71 -10.22 -1.35
CA PHE A 355 41.82 -10.61 -2.75
C PHE A 355 42.47 -9.48 -3.58
N GLN A 356 43.23 -9.85 -4.61
CA GLN A 356 43.78 -8.93 -5.59
C GLN A 356 43.44 -9.43 -6.99
N LEU A 357 42.99 -8.52 -7.84
CA LEU A 357 42.87 -8.82 -9.26
C LEU A 357 44.26 -9.06 -9.86
N PRO A 358 44.39 -9.99 -10.82
CA PRO A 358 45.65 -10.19 -11.53
C PRO A 358 46.19 -8.86 -12.09
N ASN A 359 47.48 -8.60 -11.88
CA ASN A 359 48.19 -7.40 -12.34
C ASN A 359 47.66 -6.06 -11.78
N HIS A 360 46.95 -6.08 -10.64
CA HIS A 360 46.46 -4.86 -9.98
C HIS A 360 46.87 -4.82 -8.51
N SER A 361 47.32 -3.66 -8.02
CA SER A 361 47.83 -3.50 -6.65
C SER A 361 46.72 -3.36 -5.60
N HIS A 362 45.51 -2.96 -6.01
CA HIS A 362 44.38 -2.75 -5.11
C HIS A 362 43.95 -4.03 -4.40
N LYS A 363 43.78 -3.95 -3.07
CA LYS A 363 43.35 -5.05 -2.22
C LYS A 363 41.89 -4.92 -1.84
N TYR A 364 41.09 -5.90 -2.24
CA TYR A 364 39.73 -6.11 -1.76
C TYR A 364 39.81 -6.86 -0.43
N ARG A 365 39.46 -6.20 0.67
CA ARG A 365 39.68 -6.73 2.01
C ARG A 365 38.60 -7.75 2.37
N ASN A 366 39.00 -8.77 3.12
CA ASN A 366 38.06 -9.65 3.82
C ASN A 366 37.74 -9.04 5.19
N TRP A 367 36.56 -9.34 5.73
CA TRP A 367 36.20 -8.95 7.10
C TRP A 367 37.18 -9.55 8.13
N ASN A 368 37.65 -10.79 7.91
CA ASN A 368 38.71 -11.40 8.70
C ASN A 368 40.09 -11.00 8.15
N ARG A 369 40.73 -10.02 8.79
CA ARG A 369 42.05 -9.48 8.37
C ARG A 369 43.19 -10.49 8.43
N GLY A 370 43.09 -11.50 9.31
CA GLY A 370 44.10 -12.56 9.42
C GLY A 370 43.99 -13.63 8.34
N GLY A 371 42.88 -13.61 7.58
CA GLY A 371 42.52 -14.65 6.65
C GLY A 371 42.05 -15.94 7.34
N ASP A 372 41.36 -16.79 6.58
CA ASP A 372 40.92 -18.12 7.02
C ASP A 372 41.80 -19.26 6.47
N GLY A 373 42.86 -18.95 5.73
CA GLY A 373 43.75 -19.95 5.10
C GLY A 373 43.06 -20.62 3.91
N TRP A 374 43.18 -21.94 3.75
CA TRP A 374 42.44 -22.65 2.70
C TRP A 374 40.97 -22.79 3.07
N VAL A 375 40.10 -22.26 2.20
CA VAL A 375 38.64 -22.23 2.39
C VAL A 375 37.96 -22.89 1.19
N ASP A 376 37.09 -23.87 1.44
CA ASP A 376 36.15 -24.43 0.45
C ASP A 376 34.81 -23.69 0.48
N MET A 377 33.90 -24.01 -0.45
CA MET A 377 32.62 -23.31 -0.56
C MET A 377 31.78 -23.38 0.72
N ARG A 378 31.72 -24.56 1.37
CA ARG A 378 30.92 -24.77 2.59
C ARG A 378 31.43 -23.88 3.72
N ARG A 379 32.74 -23.90 3.98
CA ARG A 379 33.37 -23.00 4.97
C ARG A 379 33.26 -21.53 4.57
N ALA A 380 33.34 -21.20 3.29
CA ALA A 380 33.20 -19.83 2.79
C ALA A 380 31.80 -19.27 3.07
N ILE A 381 30.74 -20.07 2.90
CA ILE A 381 29.37 -19.69 3.25
C ILE A 381 29.26 -19.54 4.78
N ALA A 382 29.69 -20.55 5.54
CA ALA A 382 29.61 -20.58 7.00
C ALA A 382 30.31 -19.40 7.70
N ARG A 383 31.52 -19.05 7.25
CA ARG A 383 32.30 -17.89 7.74
C ARG A 383 32.07 -16.61 6.97
N SER A 384 31.18 -16.62 5.98
CA SER A 384 30.94 -15.48 5.09
C SER A 384 32.23 -14.91 4.47
N ASN A 385 33.17 -15.78 4.06
CA ASN A 385 34.52 -15.39 3.64
C ASN A 385 34.50 -14.57 2.33
N ASP A 386 34.88 -13.29 2.36
CA ASP A 386 34.79 -12.44 1.18
C ASP A 386 35.78 -12.86 0.07
N THR A 387 36.99 -13.28 0.43
CA THR A 387 38.05 -13.65 -0.53
C THR A 387 37.62 -14.78 -1.46
N TYR A 388 36.93 -15.80 -0.94
CA TYR A 388 36.36 -16.86 -1.77
C TYR A 388 35.33 -16.32 -2.78
N PHE A 389 34.43 -15.43 -2.35
CA PHE A 389 33.39 -14.87 -3.22
C PHE A 389 33.91 -13.81 -4.19
N TYR A 390 34.99 -13.10 -3.85
CA TYR A 390 35.72 -12.25 -4.77
C TYR A 390 36.32 -13.04 -5.93
N ASP A 391 36.99 -14.16 -5.63
CA ASP A 391 37.55 -15.07 -6.63
C ASP A 391 36.45 -15.70 -7.50
N LEU A 392 35.37 -16.19 -6.87
CA LEU A 392 34.24 -16.79 -7.58
C LEU A 392 33.54 -15.78 -8.49
N ALA A 393 33.28 -14.57 -8.02
CA ALA A 393 32.68 -13.51 -8.83
C ALA A 393 33.57 -13.11 -10.01
N HIS A 394 34.89 -13.01 -9.79
CA HIS A 394 35.83 -12.74 -10.87
C HIS A 394 35.78 -13.82 -11.97
N LYS A 395 35.69 -15.10 -11.57
CA LYS A 395 35.58 -16.24 -12.51
C LYS A 395 34.24 -16.31 -13.23
N LEU A 396 33.13 -15.99 -12.55
CA LEU A 396 31.80 -15.95 -13.15
C LEU A 396 31.67 -14.81 -14.17
N GLY A 397 32.18 -13.63 -13.83
CA GLY A 397 31.95 -12.40 -14.60
C GLY A 397 30.56 -11.81 -14.34
N ILE A 398 30.43 -10.49 -14.58
CA ILE A 398 29.18 -9.78 -14.29
C ILE A 398 27.99 -10.27 -15.13
N ASP A 399 28.20 -10.67 -16.38
CA ASP A 399 27.10 -11.03 -17.28
C ASP A 399 26.40 -12.31 -16.79
N ARG A 400 27.16 -13.35 -16.44
CA ARG A 400 26.61 -14.57 -15.83
C ARG A 400 25.99 -14.29 -14.47
N MET A 401 26.62 -13.46 -13.64
CA MET A 401 26.04 -13.08 -12.35
C MET A 401 24.71 -12.35 -12.53
N HIS A 402 24.61 -11.41 -13.45
CA HIS A 402 23.40 -10.66 -13.74
C HIS A 402 22.28 -11.59 -14.21
N GLU A 403 22.54 -12.42 -15.22
CA GLU A 403 21.56 -13.39 -15.72
C GLU A 403 21.08 -14.33 -14.61
N TYR A 404 22.01 -14.90 -13.85
CA TYR A 404 21.68 -15.92 -12.86
C TYR A 404 20.94 -15.33 -11.65
N LEU A 405 21.37 -14.19 -11.11
CA LEU A 405 20.71 -13.57 -9.95
C LEU A 405 19.35 -12.95 -10.30
N THR A 406 19.17 -12.51 -11.55
CA THR A 406 17.85 -12.05 -12.05
C THR A 406 16.84 -13.20 -12.03
N ARG A 407 17.25 -14.45 -12.33
CA ARG A 407 16.37 -15.63 -12.21
C ARG A 407 15.86 -15.89 -10.79
N PHE A 408 16.53 -15.35 -9.75
CA PHE A 408 16.09 -15.39 -8.35
C PHE A 408 15.25 -14.16 -7.95
N GLY A 409 14.91 -13.29 -8.90
CA GLY A 409 14.07 -12.10 -8.67
C GLY A 409 14.82 -10.84 -8.25
N LEU A 410 16.17 -10.86 -8.22
CA LEU A 410 16.94 -9.65 -7.92
C LEU A 410 16.92 -8.69 -9.10
N GLY A 411 16.56 -7.43 -8.86
CA GLY A 411 16.47 -6.42 -9.92
C GLY A 411 15.13 -6.45 -10.70
N THR A 412 14.16 -7.24 -10.25
CA THR A 412 12.80 -7.32 -10.82
C THR A 412 11.73 -7.20 -9.74
N ARG A 413 10.50 -6.82 -10.12
CA ARG A 413 9.35 -6.93 -9.20
C ARG A 413 8.98 -8.40 -9.02
N VAL A 414 8.80 -8.85 -7.78
CA VAL A 414 8.53 -10.25 -7.45
C VAL A 414 7.13 -10.46 -6.89
N SER A 415 6.53 -9.45 -6.24
CA SER A 415 5.21 -9.59 -5.62
C SER A 415 4.11 -9.84 -6.64
N LEU A 416 3.09 -10.60 -6.27
CA LEU A 416 1.89 -10.80 -7.07
C LEU A 416 0.90 -9.63 -6.88
N ASP A 417 0.71 -9.20 -5.63
CA ASP A 417 -0.40 -8.33 -5.23
C ASP A 417 -0.02 -7.17 -4.31
N MET A 418 1.21 -6.67 -4.42
CA MET A 418 1.69 -5.57 -3.58
C MET A 418 1.88 -4.28 -4.38
N PHE A 419 1.26 -3.21 -3.91
CA PHE A 419 1.33 -1.89 -4.54
C PHE A 419 2.68 -1.20 -4.30
N GLU A 420 3.16 -0.45 -5.30
CA GLU A 420 4.40 0.36 -5.25
C GLU A 420 5.72 -0.40 -5.01
N GLU A 421 5.81 -1.64 -5.49
CA GLU A 421 7.08 -2.38 -5.46
C GLU A 421 8.19 -1.71 -6.28
N ALA A 422 9.33 -1.44 -5.63
CA ALA A 422 10.56 -1.04 -6.32
C ALA A 422 11.25 -2.27 -6.92
N ALA A 423 11.73 -2.14 -8.17
CA ALA A 423 12.36 -3.25 -8.87
C ALA A 423 13.76 -3.62 -8.33
N GLY A 424 14.40 -2.80 -7.49
CA GLY A 424 15.80 -2.99 -7.15
C GLY A 424 16.75 -2.71 -8.32
N LEU A 425 17.98 -3.19 -8.21
CA LEU A 425 19.00 -3.08 -9.25
C LEU A 425 19.96 -4.28 -9.17
N MET A 426 19.85 -5.17 -10.17
CA MET A 426 20.91 -6.13 -10.48
C MET A 426 21.79 -5.54 -11.58
N PRO A 427 23.02 -5.10 -11.29
CA PRO A 427 23.82 -4.33 -12.25
C PRO A 427 24.29 -5.19 -13.42
N SER A 428 24.41 -4.56 -14.59
CA SER A 428 24.96 -5.15 -15.81
C SER A 428 25.85 -4.15 -16.57
N ARG A 429 26.55 -4.63 -17.60
CA ARG A 429 27.36 -3.78 -18.48
C ARG A 429 26.48 -2.78 -19.23
N GLU A 430 25.33 -3.23 -19.71
CA GLU A 430 24.32 -2.46 -20.42
C GLU A 430 23.78 -1.35 -19.52
N TRP A 431 23.38 -1.72 -18.30
CA TRP A 431 22.90 -0.77 -17.31
C TRP A 431 23.95 0.31 -17.03
N LYS A 432 25.21 -0.07 -16.79
CA LYS A 432 26.26 0.90 -16.45
C LYS A 432 26.54 1.85 -17.62
N ARG A 433 26.57 1.34 -18.84
CA ARG A 433 26.74 2.15 -20.04
C ARG A 433 25.59 3.16 -20.20
N ALA A 434 24.35 2.74 -19.97
CA ALA A 434 23.18 3.60 -20.07
C ALA A 434 23.11 4.65 -18.94
N ALA A 435 23.25 4.23 -17.69
CA ALA A 435 23.05 5.07 -16.52
C ALA A 435 24.26 5.96 -16.17
N ARG A 436 25.49 5.48 -16.41
CA ARG A 436 26.73 6.14 -15.99
C ARG A 436 27.63 6.57 -17.15
N ARG A 437 27.30 6.21 -18.40
CA ARG A 437 28.11 6.50 -19.60
C ARG A 437 29.56 6.00 -19.48
N GLN A 438 29.74 4.87 -18.80
CA GLN A 438 31.05 4.26 -18.54
C GLN A 438 31.03 2.77 -18.86
N PRO A 439 32.17 2.19 -19.28
CA PRO A 439 32.31 0.74 -19.40
C PRO A 439 32.32 0.08 -18.01
N TRP A 440 32.05 -1.22 -17.97
CA TRP A 440 32.19 -2.02 -16.75
C TRP A 440 33.66 -2.34 -16.46
N TYR A 441 34.10 -2.13 -15.23
CA TYR A 441 35.46 -2.43 -14.79
C TYR A 441 35.51 -3.77 -14.02
N PRO A 442 36.54 -4.61 -14.20
CA PRO A 442 36.62 -5.92 -13.53
C PRO A 442 36.49 -5.86 -12.00
N GLY A 443 37.00 -4.79 -11.38
CA GLY A 443 36.90 -4.58 -9.93
C GLY A 443 35.47 -4.44 -9.42
N GLU A 444 34.54 -4.01 -10.26
CA GLU A 444 33.13 -3.86 -9.91
C GLU A 444 32.43 -5.21 -9.83
N THR A 445 32.87 -6.20 -10.62
CA THR A 445 32.38 -7.58 -10.52
C THR A 445 32.72 -8.18 -9.17
N VAL A 446 33.96 -7.97 -8.70
CA VAL A 446 34.44 -8.47 -7.40
C VAL A 446 33.56 -7.93 -6.26
N ILE A 447 33.29 -6.63 -6.26
CA ILE A 447 32.44 -5.99 -5.24
C ILE A 447 30.98 -6.45 -5.34
N THR A 448 30.46 -6.61 -6.56
CA THR A 448 29.11 -7.15 -6.79
C THR A 448 28.98 -8.58 -6.26
N GLY A 449 30.06 -9.36 -6.29
CA GLY A 449 30.14 -10.74 -5.81
C GLY A 449 29.81 -10.93 -4.33
N ILE A 450 29.91 -9.86 -3.54
CA ILE A 450 29.55 -9.84 -2.12
C ILE A 450 28.32 -8.98 -1.83
N GLY A 451 27.54 -8.63 -2.85
CA GLY A 451 26.30 -7.88 -2.73
C GLY A 451 26.50 -6.40 -2.42
N GLN A 452 27.63 -5.83 -2.84
CA GLN A 452 27.94 -4.41 -2.72
C GLN A 452 28.11 -3.74 -4.09
N GLY A 453 28.51 -2.46 -4.10
CA GLY A 453 28.75 -1.70 -5.32
C GLY A 453 27.46 -1.08 -5.82
N TYR A 454 27.03 -1.44 -7.03
CA TYR A 454 25.80 -0.88 -7.62
C TYR A 454 24.55 -1.70 -7.32
N MET A 455 24.68 -2.90 -6.77
CA MET A 455 23.53 -3.76 -6.49
C MET A 455 22.67 -3.17 -5.37
N LEU A 456 21.35 -3.14 -5.61
CA LEU A 456 20.34 -2.75 -4.64
C LEU A 456 19.21 -3.78 -4.66
N ALA A 457 18.79 -4.24 -3.48
CA ALA A 457 17.67 -5.15 -3.34
C ALA A 457 16.71 -4.66 -2.26
N THR A 458 15.44 -5.06 -2.38
CA THR A 458 14.45 -4.85 -1.33
C THR A 458 14.45 -6.01 -0.34
N PRO A 459 14.00 -5.80 0.92
CA PRO A 459 13.75 -6.90 1.86
C PRO A 459 12.83 -7.97 1.28
N LEU A 460 11.81 -7.59 0.50
CA LEU A 460 10.94 -8.55 -0.20
C LEU A 460 11.73 -9.43 -1.18
N GLN A 461 12.61 -8.87 -2.01
CA GLN A 461 13.43 -9.65 -2.95
C GLN A 461 14.37 -10.61 -2.22
N LEU A 462 14.90 -10.21 -1.06
CA LEU A 462 15.73 -11.07 -0.21
C LEU A 462 14.93 -12.22 0.39
N ALA A 463 13.72 -11.97 0.88
CA ALA A 463 12.83 -13.02 1.36
C ALA A 463 12.41 -13.96 0.22
N GLN A 464 12.05 -13.42 -0.95
CA GLN A 464 11.67 -14.22 -2.11
C GLN A 464 12.80 -15.14 -2.57
N SER A 465 13.99 -14.61 -2.77
CA SER A 465 15.14 -15.43 -3.19
C SER A 465 15.49 -16.51 -2.16
N THR A 466 15.23 -16.25 -0.88
CA THR A 466 15.41 -17.22 0.21
C THR A 466 14.32 -18.27 0.22
N ALA A 467 13.06 -17.89 0.04
CA ALA A 467 11.93 -18.82 -0.13
C ALA A 467 12.14 -19.72 -1.35
N LEU A 468 12.71 -19.18 -2.43
CA LEU A 468 13.03 -19.96 -3.63
C LEU A 468 14.11 -21.01 -3.38
N ILE A 469 15.14 -20.71 -2.56
CA ILE A 469 16.14 -21.70 -2.12
C ILE A 469 15.46 -22.76 -1.24
N ALA A 470 14.63 -22.34 -0.28
CA ALA A 470 13.89 -23.23 0.60
C ALA A 470 13.01 -24.21 -0.20
N ASN A 471 12.41 -23.73 -1.29
CA ASN A 471 11.62 -24.50 -2.26
C ASN A 471 12.43 -25.18 -3.37
N ARG A 472 13.76 -25.22 -3.28
CA ARG A 472 14.63 -25.88 -4.26
C ARG A 472 14.37 -25.42 -5.71
N GLY A 473 14.15 -24.12 -5.90
CA GLY A 473 13.95 -23.49 -7.20
C GLY A 473 12.50 -23.43 -7.68
N VAL A 474 11.53 -23.95 -6.93
CA VAL A 474 10.10 -23.84 -7.30
C VAL A 474 9.59 -22.44 -7.00
N TRP A 475 9.18 -21.72 -8.06
CA TRP A 475 8.66 -20.37 -7.95
C TRP A 475 7.25 -20.35 -7.35
N ARG A 476 7.13 -19.57 -6.29
CA ARG A 476 5.88 -19.10 -5.69
C ARG A 476 6.04 -17.60 -5.50
N ARG A 477 5.24 -16.79 -6.20
CA ARG A 477 5.34 -15.33 -6.05
C ARG A 477 4.84 -14.93 -4.67
N PRO A 478 5.52 -13.99 -3.97
CA PRO A 478 5.02 -13.45 -2.71
C PRO A 478 3.66 -12.82 -2.92
N ARG A 479 2.68 -13.20 -2.10
CA ARG A 479 1.35 -12.62 -2.13
C ARG A 479 0.76 -12.43 -0.74
N LEU A 480 -0.08 -11.42 -0.60
CA LEU A 480 -0.80 -11.12 0.62
C LEU A 480 -2.19 -11.77 0.61
N MET A 481 -2.93 -11.74 -0.49
CA MET A 481 -4.26 -12.32 -0.57
C MET A 481 -4.20 -13.84 -0.61
N MET A 482 -4.94 -14.49 0.29
CA MET A 482 -5.24 -15.91 0.24
C MET A 482 -6.44 -16.16 -0.67
N HIS A 483 -7.56 -15.46 -0.42
CA HIS A 483 -8.72 -15.45 -1.31
C HIS A 483 -9.63 -14.23 -1.07
N ALA A 484 -10.47 -13.93 -2.06
CA ALA A 484 -11.61 -13.01 -1.96
C ALA A 484 -12.90 -13.83 -2.04
N GLU A 485 -13.50 -14.20 -0.90
CA GLU A 485 -14.68 -15.06 -0.83
C GLU A 485 -14.58 -16.35 -1.70
N GLY A 486 -13.45 -17.06 -1.60
CA GLY A 486 -13.18 -18.28 -2.37
C GLY A 486 -12.59 -18.05 -3.77
N VAL A 487 -12.46 -16.80 -4.23
CA VAL A 487 -11.72 -16.48 -5.46
C VAL A 487 -10.23 -16.33 -5.15
N LEU A 488 -9.41 -17.14 -5.81
CA LEU A 488 -7.95 -17.13 -5.68
C LEU A 488 -7.31 -16.05 -6.57
N PRO A 489 -6.10 -15.57 -6.22
CA PRO A 489 -5.33 -14.69 -7.08
C PRO A 489 -4.95 -15.37 -8.41
N ASP A 490 -4.80 -14.56 -9.45
CA ASP A 490 -4.27 -15.01 -10.74
C ASP A 490 -2.74 -15.15 -10.66
N GLU A 491 -2.25 -16.38 -10.81
CA GLU A 491 -0.83 -16.72 -10.75
C GLU A 491 -0.19 -16.94 -12.14
N SER A 492 -0.90 -16.60 -13.22
CA SER A 492 -0.47 -16.87 -14.60
C SER A 492 0.86 -16.21 -15.01
N ASP A 493 1.23 -15.11 -14.36
CA ASP A 493 2.50 -14.38 -14.56
C ASP A 493 3.61 -14.86 -13.59
N THR A 494 3.54 -16.08 -13.09
CA THR A 494 4.59 -16.66 -12.24
C THR A 494 5.81 -17.09 -13.07
N PRO A 495 7.04 -16.68 -12.71
CA PRO A 495 8.24 -17.12 -13.42
C PRO A 495 8.43 -18.63 -13.43
N ASP A 496 9.13 -19.14 -14.45
CA ASP A 496 9.50 -20.55 -14.55
C ASP A 496 10.42 -20.99 -13.40
N ASN A 497 10.25 -22.24 -12.97
CA ASN A 497 11.08 -22.86 -11.93
C ASN A 497 12.58 -22.88 -12.31
N ILE A 498 13.45 -22.76 -11.31
CA ILE A 498 14.89 -22.91 -11.46
C ILE A 498 15.26 -24.39 -11.29
N GLU A 499 15.52 -25.06 -12.42
CA GLU A 499 16.11 -26.39 -12.42
C GLU A 499 17.64 -26.28 -12.47
N LEU A 500 18.32 -26.84 -11.46
CA LEU A 500 19.78 -26.96 -11.45
C LEU A 500 20.20 -28.19 -12.24
N LYS A 501 21.35 -28.12 -12.90
CA LYS A 501 21.96 -29.27 -13.60
C LYS A 501 22.23 -30.44 -12.67
N ASN A 502 22.55 -30.15 -11.40
CA ASN A 502 22.67 -31.14 -10.35
C ASN A 502 21.72 -30.78 -9.19
N PRO A 503 20.58 -31.46 -9.05
CA PRO A 503 19.61 -31.20 -7.98
C PRO A 503 20.20 -31.31 -6.56
N ASP A 504 21.23 -32.11 -6.36
CA ASP A 504 21.90 -32.25 -5.05
C ASP A 504 22.60 -30.97 -4.59
N ASP A 505 22.83 -30.01 -5.49
CA ASP A 505 23.42 -28.72 -5.12
C ASP A 505 22.48 -27.90 -4.22
N TRP A 506 21.16 -28.12 -4.28
CA TRP A 506 20.23 -27.54 -3.29
C TRP A 506 20.55 -28.03 -1.87
N ASN A 507 20.71 -29.35 -1.69
CA ASN A 507 21.04 -29.92 -0.37
C ASN A 507 22.40 -29.43 0.11
N PHE A 508 23.41 -29.41 -0.76
CA PHE A 508 24.75 -28.92 -0.41
C PHE A 508 24.72 -27.46 0.08
N ILE A 509 23.96 -26.59 -0.59
CA ILE A 509 23.84 -25.19 -0.19
C ILE A 509 23.05 -25.05 1.11
N THR A 510 21.96 -25.80 1.30
CA THR A 510 21.21 -25.82 2.56
C THR A 510 22.09 -26.24 3.74
N GLU A 511 22.89 -27.31 3.60
CA GLU A 511 23.82 -27.75 4.65
C GLU A 511 24.89 -26.66 4.95
N ALA A 512 25.39 -25.97 3.92
CA ALA A 512 26.33 -24.88 4.11
C ALA A 512 25.70 -23.66 4.82
N LEU A 513 24.41 -23.42 4.61
CA LEU A 513 23.64 -22.39 5.32
C LEU A 513 23.30 -22.81 6.76
N GLU A 514 23.10 -24.11 7.02
CA GLU A 514 23.01 -24.61 8.39
C GLU A 514 24.32 -24.42 9.16
N ASP A 515 25.48 -24.60 8.52
CA ASP A 515 26.76 -24.36 9.17
C ASP A 515 26.94 -22.90 9.62
N VAL A 516 26.30 -21.92 8.94
CA VAL A 516 26.29 -20.52 9.38
C VAL A 516 25.63 -20.38 10.76
N MET A 517 24.60 -21.18 11.01
CA MET A 517 23.77 -21.15 12.22
C MET A 517 24.27 -22.12 13.29
N HIS A 518 24.93 -23.21 12.93
CA HIS A 518 25.15 -24.32 13.86
C HIS A 518 26.62 -24.74 14.02
N ALA A 519 27.48 -24.46 13.03
CA ALA A 519 28.88 -24.87 13.12
C ALA A 519 29.64 -23.97 14.13
N PRO A 520 30.69 -24.47 14.80
CA PRO A 520 31.49 -23.70 15.76
C PRO A 520 32.06 -22.38 15.21
N HIS A 521 32.23 -22.31 13.90
CA HIS A 521 32.79 -21.16 13.19
C HIS A 521 31.74 -20.32 12.45
N GLY A 522 30.45 -20.66 12.57
CA GLY A 522 29.33 -19.99 11.88
C GLY A 522 29.07 -18.59 12.41
N THR A 523 28.70 -17.67 11.52
CA THR A 523 28.53 -16.24 11.89
C THR A 523 27.28 -15.94 12.74
N SER A 524 26.31 -16.86 12.79
CA SER A 524 25.04 -16.67 13.51
C SER A 524 24.80 -17.75 14.57
N ARG A 525 25.86 -18.45 15.01
CA ARG A 525 25.75 -19.54 15.98
C ARG A 525 25.00 -19.18 17.25
N ALA A 526 25.20 -17.96 17.75
CA ALA A 526 24.53 -17.49 18.95
C ALA A 526 23.00 -17.45 18.81
N ALA A 527 22.48 -17.06 17.64
CA ALA A 527 21.03 -16.94 17.41
C ALA A 527 20.32 -18.31 17.33
N ALA A 528 21.03 -19.37 16.95
CA ALA A 528 20.46 -20.72 16.87
C ALA A 528 20.59 -21.53 18.18
N LEU A 529 21.22 -20.96 19.20
CA LEU A 529 21.43 -21.67 20.46
C LEU A 529 20.07 -22.01 21.09
N GLY A 530 19.90 -23.27 21.53
CA GLY A 530 18.66 -23.73 22.14
C GLY A 530 17.52 -24.07 21.18
N ALA A 531 17.63 -23.75 19.87
CA ALA A 531 16.57 -24.06 18.91
C ALA A 531 16.33 -25.58 18.81
N PRO A 532 15.09 -26.08 18.99
CA PRO A 532 14.79 -27.50 18.85
C PRO A 532 14.71 -27.94 17.37
N TYR A 533 14.74 -26.98 16.43
CA TYR A 533 14.73 -27.21 14.99
C TYR A 533 16.01 -26.69 14.32
N ARG A 534 16.26 -27.15 13.09
CA ARG A 534 17.42 -26.75 12.29
C ARG A 534 17.11 -25.49 11.51
N ILE A 535 18.08 -24.58 11.41
CA ILE A 535 17.94 -23.28 10.73
C ILE A 535 19.01 -23.20 9.66
N ALA A 536 18.61 -22.90 8.43
CA ALA A 536 19.51 -22.53 7.35
C ALA A 536 19.44 -21.01 7.17
N GLY A 537 20.58 -20.31 7.25
CA GLY A 537 20.55 -18.85 7.19
C GLY A 537 21.86 -18.22 6.73
N LYS A 538 21.78 -16.92 6.40
CA LYS A 538 22.92 -16.13 5.97
C LYS A 538 22.81 -14.69 6.48
N THR A 539 23.87 -14.26 7.16
CA THR A 539 24.06 -12.86 7.57
C THR A 539 24.51 -11.97 6.41
N GLY A 540 24.16 -10.69 6.51
CA GLY A 540 24.71 -9.60 5.72
C GLY A 540 25.03 -8.39 6.59
N THR A 541 26.07 -7.67 6.18
CA THR A 541 26.37 -6.32 6.65
C THR A 541 26.58 -5.47 5.41
N ALA A 542 25.85 -4.37 5.28
CA ALA A 542 25.93 -3.48 4.14
C ALA A 542 26.52 -2.13 4.55
N GLN A 543 27.63 -1.77 3.92
CA GLN A 543 28.37 -0.56 4.26
C GLN A 543 27.65 0.68 3.75
N VAL A 544 27.41 1.64 4.63
CA VAL A 544 26.78 2.93 4.29
C VAL A 544 27.82 3.96 3.83
N VAL A 545 29.05 3.87 4.37
CA VAL A 545 30.15 4.80 4.05
C VAL A 545 31.36 4.03 3.49
N ALA A 546 32.01 4.63 2.49
CA ALA A 546 33.24 4.07 1.92
C ALA A 546 34.43 4.29 2.87
N ILE A 547 35.25 3.25 3.06
CA ILE A 547 36.46 3.30 3.89
C ILE A 547 37.67 3.55 2.97
N ALA A 548 38.44 4.61 3.25
CA ALA A 548 39.66 4.92 2.51
C ALA A 548 40.74 3.82 2.68
N GLN A 549 41.61 3.68 1.68
CA GLN A 549 42.74 2.76 1.78
C GLN A 549 43.68 3.18 2.93
N GLY A 550 44.04 2.21 3.78
CA GLY A 550 44.84 2.43 4.99
C GLY A 550 44.03 2.72 6.26
N GLU A 551 42.79 3.17 6.13
CA GLU A 551 41.94 3.54 7.27
C GLU A 551 41.21 2.35 7.90
N ARG A 552 40.81 2.53 9.17
CA ARG A 552 40.00 1.57 9.94
C ARG A 552 38.56 2.05 10.00
N TYR A 553 37.62 1.12 9.79
CA TYR A 553 36.24 1.36 10.18
C TYR A 553 36.16 1.40 11.71
N ASP A 554 35.66 2.50 12.23
CA ASP A 554 35.37 2.70 13.65
C ASP A 554 33.93 3.21 13.79
N SER A 555 33.00 2.28 14.03
CA SER A 555 31.59 2.62 14.17
C SER A 555 31.27 3.45 15.41
N ALA A 556 32.13 3.43 16.43
CA ALA A 556 31.98 4.28 17.62
C ALA A 556 32.24 5.77 17.28
N SER A 557 33.02 6.03 16.23
CA SER A 557 33.28 7.39 15.74
C SER A 557 32.25 7.91 14.73
N LEU A 558 31.36 7.04 14.23
CA LEU A 558 30.32 7.38 13.25
C LEU A 558 29.00 7.70 13.93
N ALA A 559 28.31 8.73 13.43
CA ALA A 559 26.89 8.94 13.74
C ALA A 559 26.11 7.67 13.38
N GLU A 560 25.11 7.31 14.20
CA GLU A 560 24.33 6.07 14.03
C GLU A 560 23.86 5.88 12.58
N ARG A 561 23.34 6.93 11.95
CA ARG A 561 22.84 6.90 10.56
C ARG A 561 23.88 6.61 9.48
N HIS A 562 25.17 6.63 9.82
CA HIS A 562 26.27 6.29 8.94
C HIS A 562 26.88 4.92 9.24
N ARG A 563 26.35 4.21 10.25
CA ARG A 563 26.72 2.83 10.55
C ARG A 563 26.13 1.87 9.52
N ASP A 564 26.76 0.71 9.42
CA ASP A 564 26.39 -0.31 8.44
C ASP A 564 24.99 -0.86 8.73
N HIS A 565 24.28 -1.27 7.69
CA HIS A 565 23.00 -1.96 7.87
C HIS A 565 23.22 -3.43 8.24
N ALA A 566 22.36 -3.96 9.11
CA ALA A 566 22.37 -5.36 9.49
C ALA A 566 21.29 -6.12 8.72
N LEU A 567 21.69 -7.17 8.01
CA LEU A 567 20.80 -8.01 7.22
C LEU A 567 20.89 -9.46 7.69
N TYR A 568 19.78 -10.17 7.59
CA TYR A 568 19.72 -11.61 7.74
C TYR A 568 18.67 -12.18 6.79
N VAL A 569 18.97 -13.31 6.19
CA VAL A 569 18.00 -14.15 5.49
C VAL A 569 18.11 -15.58 6.00
N GLY A 570 17.00 -16.30 6.07
CA GLY A 570 17.05 -17.72 6.40
C GLY A 570 15.69 -18.39 6.33
N PHE A 571 15.67 -19.71 6.48
CA PHE A 571 14.46 -20.50 6.53
C PHE A 571 14.59 -21.63 7.56
N ALA A 572 13.44 -22.07 8.06
CA ALA A 572 13.35 -23.12 9.05
C ALA A 572 12.03 -23.92 8.92
N PRO A 573 12.01 -25.20 9.33
CA PRO A 573 13.17 -26.07 9.52
C PRO A 573 14.02 -26.22 8.25
N ALA A 574 15.31 -26.50 8.36
CA ALA A 574 16.21 -26.58 7.19
C ALA A 574 15.88 -27.77 6.26
N ASP A 575 15.38 -28.87 6.81
CA ASP A 575 15.04 -30.12 6.13
C ASP A 575 13.64 -30.11 5.51
N ALA A 576 12.68 -29.45 6.17
CA ALA A 576 11.31 -29.26 5.68
C ALA A 576 10.86 -27.80 5.90
N PRO A 577 11.29 -26.86 5.04
CA PRO A 577 11.07 -25.43 5.27
C PRO A 577 9.60 -25.03 5.31
N ARG A 578 9.19 -24.36 6.40
CA ARG A 578 7.81 -23.87 6.59
C ARG A 578 7.72 -22.35 6.59
N VAL A 579 8.83 -21.66 6.81
CA VAL A 579 8.91 -20.20 6.78
C VAL A 579 10.30 -19.76 6.33
N ALA A 580 10.35 -18.76 5.45
CA ALA A 580 11.55 -18.05 5.04
C ALA A 580 11.44 -16.58 5.45
N VAL A 581 12.46 -16.06 6.12
CA VAL A 581 12.48 -14.72 6.70
C VAL A 581 13.62 -13.89 6.10
N ALA A 582 13.34 -12.63 5.79
CA ALA A 582 14.37 -11.61 5.64
C ALA A 582 14.18 -10.50 6.67
N VAL A 583 15.27 -10.13 7.33
CA VAL A 583 15.34 -9.02 8.29
C VAL A 583 16.36 -8.01 7.79
N MET A 584 15.96 -6.75 7.78
CA MET A 584 16.79 -5.60 7.43
C MET A 584 16.68 -4.56 8.53
N VAL A 585 17.79 -4.27 9.21
CA VAL A 585 17.86 -3.22 10.23
C VAL A 585 18.79 -2.12 9.72
N GLU A 586 18.22 -0.95 9.45
CA GLU A 586 18.99 0.22 9.09
C GLU A 586 19.95 0.56 10.23
N ASN A 587 21.23 0.64 9.89
CA ASN A 587 22.28 1.07 10.81
C ASN A 587 22.50 0.13 12.01
N GLY A 588 22.03 -1.12 11.93
CA GLY A 588 22.17 -2.11 12.99
C GLY A 588 23.54 -2.79 13.09
N GLU A 589 24.49 -2.47 12.20
CA GLU A 589 25.88 -2.96 12.12
C GLU A 589 26.04 -4.47 11.83
N SER A 590 25.51 -5.33 12.70
CA SER A 590 25.83 -6.76 12.72
C SER A 590 24.63 -7.61 12.36
N GLY A 591 24.63 -8.21 11.16
CA GLY A 591 23.60 -9.16 10.75
C GLY A 591 23.42 -10.33 11.73
N GLY A 592 24.52 -10.89 12.25
CA GLY A 592 24.47 -12.03 13.19
C GLY A 592 24.05 -11.69 14.62
N ARG A 593 24.38 -10.48 15.11
CA ARG A 593 24.02 -10.07 16.50
C ARG A 593 22.71 -9.29 16.59
N VAL A 594 22.25 -8.69 15.49
CA VAL A 594 21.07 -7.82 15.47
C VAL A 594 19.93 -8.41 14.65
N ALA A 595 20.18 -8.80 13.39
CA ALA A 595 19.12 -9.24 12.49
C ALA A 595 18.77 -10.74 12.66
N ALA A 596 19.75 -11.60 12.93
CA ALA A 596 19.52 -13.04 13.12
C ALA A 596 18.67 -13.37 14.38
N PRO A 597 18.86 -12.71 15.54
CA PRO A 597 17.97 -12.92 16.69
C PRO A 597 16.53 -12.52 16.43
N VAL A 598 16.29 -11.46 15.64
CA VAL A 598 14.93 -11.09 15.21
C VAL A 598 14.30 -12.23 14.42
N ALA A 599 15.02 -12.79 13.44
CA ALA A 599 14.51 -13.92 12.67
C ALA A 599 14.29 -15.18 13.53
N ARG A 600 15.13 -15.43 14.54
CA ARG A 600 14.97 -16.54 15.48
C ARG A 600 13.61 -16.46 16.19
N GLN A 601 13.23 -15.31 16.72
CA GLN A 601 11.93 -15.13 17.39
C GLN A 601 10.75 -15.42 16.46
N LEU A 602 10.84 -15.04 15.17
CA LEU A 602 9.80 -15.42 14.19
C LEU A 602 9.76 -16.92 13.94
N PHE A 603 10.92 -17.58 13.87
CA PHE A 603 10.97 -19.03 13.69
C PHE A 603 10.39 -19.77 14.90
N ASP A 604 10.71 -19.34 16.12
CA ASP A 604 10.14 -19.92 17.35
C ASP A 604 8.63 -19.72 17.36
N ALA A 605 8.16 -18.48 17.14
CA ALA A 605 6.74 -18.17 17.13
C ALA A 605 5.96 -18.95 16.05
N TRP A 606 6.57 -19.27 14.91
CA TRP A 606 5.89 -19.99 13.83
C TRP A 606 5.93 -21.51 13.99
N LEU A 607 7.02 -22.05 14.54
CA LEU A 607 7.27 -23.49 14.56
C LEU A 607 6.91 -24.16 15.88
N LEU A 608 6.97 -23.44 17.00
CA LEU A 608 6.70 -23.96 18.33
C LEU A 608 5.23 -23.77 18.72
N PRO A 609 4.63 -24.70 19.48
CA PRO A 609 3.33 -24.51 20.11
C PRO A 609 3.34 -23.28 21.03
N GLU A 610 2.19 -22.61 21.21
CA GLU A 610 2.08 -21.44 22.10
C GLU A 610 2.47 -21.75 23.56
N GLU A 611 2.28 -22.98 24.03
CA GLU A 611 2.63 -23.41 25.39
C GLU A 611 4.17 -23.47 25.61
N GLU A 612 4.95 -23.80 24.58
CA GLU A 612 6.42 -23.84 24.66
C GLU A 612 7.07 -22.45 24.54
N GLN A 613 6.32 -21.44 24.10
CA GLN A 613 6.79 -20.05 23.96
C GLN A 613 6.88 -19.33 25.33
N ILE A 614 6.00 -19.69 26.28
CA ILE A 614 5.96 -19.11 27.63
C ILE A 614 7.17 -19.56 28.46
N ASP A 615 7.57 -20.83 28.32
CA ASP A 615 8.73 -21.40 29.02
C ASP A 615 10.07 -20.79 28.53
N GLU A 616 10.16 -20.36 27.26
CA GLU A 616 11.33 -19.65 26.73
C GLU A 616 11.41 -18.20 27.21
N GLU A 617 10.30 -17.45 27.29
CA GLU A 617 10.28 -16.08 27.83
C GLU A 617 10.68 -16.04 29.32
N GLU A 618 10.18 -16.98 30.14
CA GLU A 618 10.59 -17.10 31.54
C GLU A 618 12.09 -17.49 31.67
N ALA A 619 12.63 -18.30 30.75
CA ALA A 619 14.05 -18.68 30.75
C ALA A 619 14.96 -17.50 30.34
N ASP A 620 14.54 -16.66 29.40
CA ASP A 620 15.26 -15.47 28.96
C ASP A 620 15.23 -14.35 30.02
N GLU A 621 14.13 -14.16 30.76
CA GLU A 621 14.08 -13.24 31.90
C GLU A 621 15.00 -13.71 33.05
N VAL A 622 15.00 -15.01 33.37
CA VAL A 622 15.86 -15.58 34.42
C VAL A 622 17.35 -15.51 34.04
N THR A 623 17.70 -15.56 32.75
CA THR A 623 19.09 -15.39 32.31
C THR A 623 19.53 -13.92 32.21
N ALA A 624 18.61 -12.98 31.96
CA ALA A 624 18.87 -11.55 32.00
C ALA A 624 19.13 -11.03 33.44
N GLU A 625 18.50 -11.60 34.47
CA GLU A 625 18.73 -11.23 35.88
C GLU A 625 20.03 -11.80 36.48
N VAL A 626 20.70 -12.75 35.81
CA VAL A 626 21.86 -13.49 36.38
C VAL A 626 23.23 -13.03 35.83
N GLN A 627 23.31 -11.92 35.08
CA GLN A 627 24.59 -11.32 34.70
C GLN A 627 24.89 -10.02 35.49
N PRO A 628 25.91 -9.98 36.37
CA PRO A 628 26.46 -8.73 36.91
C PRO A 628 27.33 -7.97 35.91
#